data_AF-A0A022RLX3-F1
#
_entry.id   AF-A0A022RLX3-F1
#
_cell.length_a   1.000
_cell.length_b   1.000
_cell.length_c   1.000
_cell.angle_alpha   90.00
_cell.angle_beta   90.00
_cell.angle_gamma   90.00
#
_symmetry.space_group_name_H-M   'P 1'
#
loop_
_entity.id
_entity.type
_entity.pdbx_description
1 polymer ?
#
loop_
_entity_poly.entity_id
_entity_poly.type
_entity_poly.pdbx_seq_one_letter_code
_entity_poly.pdbx_strand_id
1 'polypeptide(L)'
;MMEKGSALLSVLNEVDFELHVQEPFFSQLDDGLKTVEGRCAMGNYKRIQSGHLLLFNKCLILEVQDVRYYASFHDMLEMESLAKVLPGVPSIEEGVQIYRNFYSEEKERSNGVIAICVTKPTSQLYVIMASILSGLSCGGVQKLLGFVETIGTNPELLPPTTSTLLSTFLATHSPHVKGSTLTNGARALSKHINRSSQGYWGGLYGNDFEKNRQAVEVINRVLSECIWMNMHIVQPHGCIFEIRTRDGYGARWSGDGIKFIGFLEPYEVDGHSKGWKH
;
A
#
# COMPACT_ATOMS: atom_id res chain seq x y z
N MET A 1 -1.27 21.48 12.83
CA MET A 1 -1.56 20.04 12.60
C MET A 1 -3.02 19.70 12.91
N MET A 2 -3.53 20.05 14.09
CA MET A 2 -4.93 19.81 14.47
C MET A 2 -5.95 20.45 13.51
N GLU A 3 -5.69 21.67 13.04
CA GLU A 3 -6.50 22.35 12.02
C GLU A 3 -6.54 21.57 10.69
N LYS A 4 -5.40 21.09 10.20
CA LYS A 4 -5.30 20.27 8.98
C LYS A 4 -6.05 18.94 9.13
N GLY A 5 -5.94 18.30 10.31
CA GLY A 5 -6.71 17.10 10.62
C GLY A 5 -8.21 17.36 10.63
N SER A 6 -8.63 18.48 11.22
CA SER A 6 -10.04 18.90 11.23
C SER A 6 -10.55 19.21 9.82
N ALA A 7 -9.73 19.85 8.98
CA ALA A 7 -10.04 20.11 7.58
C ALA A 7 -10.21 18.81 6.77
N LEU A 8 -9.33 17.82 7.00
CA LEU A 8 -9.46 16.50 6.36
C LEU A 8 -10.79 15.83 6.75
N LEU A 9 -11.15 15.87 8.04
CA LEU A 9 -12.41 15.31 8.52
C LEU A 9 -13.63 16.06 7.97
N SER A 10 -13.58 17.39 7.86
CA SER A 10 -14.66 18.19 7.25
C SER A 10 -14.92 17.72 5.83
N VAL A 11 -13.86 17.66 5.01
CA VAL A 11 -13.97 17.25 3.61
C VAL A 11 -14.52 15.82 3.49
N LEU A 12 -14.07 14.89 4.35
CA LEU A 12 -14.60 13.51 4.34
C LEU A 12 -16.05 13.41 4.81
N ASN A 13 -16.48 14.25 5.75
CA ASN A 13 -17.87 14.30 6.21
C ASN A 13 -18.82 14.95 5.20
N GLU A 14 -18.29 15.77 4.30
CA GLU A 14 -19.03 16.39 3.20
C GLU A 14 -19.19 15.45 1.98
N VAL A 15 -18.53 14.29 1.97
CA VAL A 15 -18.70 13.29 0.90
C VAL A 15 -20.09 12.67 0.97
N ASP A 16 -20.85 12.80 -0.11
CA ASP A 16 -22.21 12.25 -0.20
C ASP A 16 -22.20 10.79 -0.67
N PHE A 17 -21.30 10.43 -1.60
CA PHE A 17 -21.24 9.08 -2.17
C PHE A 17 -19.80 8.64 -2.45
N GLU A 18 -19.53 7.36 -2.17
CA GLU A 18 -18.31 6.69 -2.62
C GLU A 18 -18.56 5.89 -3.89
N LEU A 19 -17.70 6.05 -4.88
CA LEU A 19 -17.76 5.32 -6.15
C LEU A 19 -16.42 4.65 -6.45
N HIS A 20 -16.48 3.51 -7.12
CA HIS A 20 -15.29 2.86 -7.65
C HIS A 20 -15.27 2.93 -9.17
N VAL A 21 -14.14 3.29 -9.76
CA VAL A 21 -13.90 3.35 -11.21
C VAL A 21 -12.60 2.61 -11.53
N GLN A 22 -12.61 1.81 -12.59
CA GLN A 22 -11.42 1.07 -13.05
C GLN A 22 -10.52 1.93 -13.92
N GLU A 23 -9.24 1.57 -14.01
CA GLU A 23 -8.35 2.11 -15.03
C GLU A 23 -8.79 1.68 -16.44
N PRO A 24 -8.59 2.52 -17.47
CA PRO A 24 -7.92 3.84 -17.43
C PRO A 24 -8.84 5.01 -17.02
N PHE A 25 -10.13 4.76 -16.80
CA PHE A 25 -11.12 5.80 -16.58
C PHE A 25 -10.92 6.57 -15.28
N PHE A 26 -10.34 5.93 -14.25
CA PHE A 26 -9.98 6.62 -13.01
C PHE A 26 -8.92 7.69 -13.25
N SER A 27 -7.80 7.35 -13.90
CA SER A 27 -6.78 8.33 -14.26
C SER A 27 -7.35 9.45 -15.14
N GLN A 28 -8.22 9.11 -16.10
CA GLN A 28 -8.86 10.11 -16.97
C GLN A 28 -9.79 11.07 -16.20
N LEU A 29 -10.44 10.62 -15.12
CA LEU A 29 -11.22 11.49 -14.23
C LEU A 29 -10.28 12.42 -13.44
N ASP A 30 -9.16 11.90 -12.93
CA ASP A 30 -8.18 12.69 -12.17
C ASP A 30 -7.52 13.79 -13.03
N ASP A 31 -7.24 13.47 -14.29
CA ASP A 31 -6.67 14.37 -15.31
C ASP A 31 -7.71 15.34 -15.90
N GLY A 32 -9.00 15.14 -15.63
CA GLY A 32 -10.09 15.97 -16.16
C GLY A 32 -10.41 15.74 -17.65
N LEU A 33 -9.90 14.64 -18.24
CA LEU A 33 -10.22 14.23 -19.60
C LEU A 33 -11.64 13.63 -19.68
N LYS A 34 -11.97 12.78 -18.71
CA LYS A 34 -13.32 12.24 -18.51
C LYS A 34 -14.06 13.17 -17.56
N THR A 35 -15.14 13.78 -18.04
CA THR A 35 -15.95 14.74 -17.25
C THR A 35 -17.37 14.23 -17.01
N VAL A 36 -17.71 13.05 -17.51
CA VAL A 36 -19.02 12.43 -17.33
C VAL A 36 -18.85 10.97 -16.92
N GLU A 37 -19.41 10.61 -15.77
CA GLU A 37 -19.47 9.23 -15.29
C GLU A 37 -20.86 8.63 -15.56
N GLY A 38 -20.92 7.72 -16.52
CA GLY A 38 -22.14 6.98 -16.86
C GLY A 38 -22.32 5.72 -16.00
N ARG A 39 -23.52 5.50 -15.45
CA ARG A 39 -23.89 4.26 -14.72
C ARG A 39 -25.32 3.84 -15.07
N CYS A 40 -25.68 2.57 -14.81
CA CYS A 40 -27.10 2.25 -14.72
C CYS A 40 -27.72 3.02 -13.55
N ALA A 41 -28.88 3.64 -13.78
CA ALA A 41 -29.57 4.44 -12.76
C ALA A 41 -30.23 3.52 -11.72
N MET A 42 -29.45 2.86 -10.87
CA MET A 42 -29.91 1.88 -9.89
C MET A 42 -29.54 2.26 -8.46
N GLY A 43 -30.36 1.83 -7.50
CA GLY A 43 -30.10 1.99 -6.06
C GLY A 43 -29.77 3.44 -5.67
N ASN A 44 -28.64 3.61 -4.99
CA ASN A 44 -28.22 4.89 -4.44
C ASN A 44 -27.84 5.94 -5.51
N TYR A 45 -27.50 5.53 -6.73
CA TYR A 45 -27.11 6.47 -7.78
C TYR A 45 -28.25 7.41 -8.17
N LYS A 46 -29.51 6.97 -8.02
CA LYS A 46 -30.70 7.81 -8.25
C LYS A 46 -30.80 9.00 -7.30
N ARG A 47 -30.07 8.99 -6.18
CA ARG A 47 -30.05 10.07 -5.19
C ARG A 47 -28.94 11.09 -5.46
N ILE A 48 -28.09 10.87 -6.46
CA ILE A 48 -27.02 11.82 -6.81
C ILE A 48 -27.66 13.05 -7.46
N GLN A 49 -27.25 14.23 -7.04
CA GLN A 49 -27.76 15.52 -7.47
C GLN A 49 -26.60 16.49 -7.69
N SER A 50 -26.85 17.56 -8.43
CA SER A 50 -25.91 18.67 -8.57
C SER A 50 -25.53 19.23 -7.19
N GLY A 51 -24.25 19.56 -7.01
CA GLY A 51 -23.66 20.01 -5.75
C GLY A 51 -23.14 18.90 -4.84
N HIS A 52 -23.47 17.63 -5.09
CA HIS A 52 -22.92 16.54 -4.28
C HIS A 52 -21.43 16.32 -4.51
N LEU A 53 -20.72 15.88 -3.47
CA LEU A 53 -19.32 15.47 -3.53
C LEU A 53 -19.21 13.94 -3.62
N LEU A 54 -18.48 13.48 -4.64
CA LEU A 54 -18.23 12.08 -4.90
C LEU A 54 -16.78 11.74 -4.56
N LEU A 55 -16.57 10.68 -3.78
CA LEU A 55 -15.25 10.14 -3.48
C LEU A 55 -14.98 8.90 -4.35
N PHE A 56 -14.16 9.08 -5.37
CA PHE A 56 -13.73 8.03 -6.27
C PHE A 56 -12.50 7.29 -5.72
N ASN A 57 -12.58 5.95 -5.68
CA ASN A 57 -11.50 5.06 -5.25
C ASN A 57 -10.87 5.44 -3.90
N LYS A 58 -11.66 6.09 -3.03
CA LYS A 58 -11.25 6.58 -1.70
C LYS A 58 -10.12 7.62 -1.70
N CYS A 59 -9.87 8.30 -2.82
CA CYS A 59 -8.76 9.26 -2.91
C CYS A 59 -9.02 10.51 -3.78
N LEU A 60 -9.93 10.45 -4.74
CA LEU A 60 -10.24 11.56 -5.63
C LEU A 60 -11.63 12.12 -5.32
N ILE A 61 -11.72 13.41 -4.96
CA ILE A 61 -13.01 14.07 -4.79
C ILE A 61 -13.37 14.78 -6.09
N LEU A 62 -14.60 14.57 -6.56
CA LEU A 62 -15.19 15.33 -7.66
C LEU A 62 -16.56 15.86 -7.24
N GLU A 63 -16.89 17.06 -7.70
CA GLU A 63 -18.18 17.70 -7.46
C GLU A 63 -19.10 17.46 -8.65
N VAL A 64 -20.35 17.07 -8.37
CA VAL A 64 -21.38 16.87 -9.38
C VAL A 64 -21.88 18.22 -9.87
N GLN A 65 -21.65 18.52 -11.14
CA GLN A 65 -22.15 19.72 -11.77
C GLN A 65 -23.59 19.56 -12.25
N ASP A 66 -23.90 18.39 -12.82
CA ASP A 66 -25.22 18.09 -13.37
C ASP A 66 -25.47 16.58 -13.41
N VAL A 67 -26.74 16.19 -13.45
CA VAL A 67 -27.18 14.79 -13.51
C VAL A 67 -28.29 14.66 -14.56
N ARG A 68 -28.07 13.79 -15.54
CA ARG A 68 -29.02 13.55 -16.64
C ARG A 68 -29.35 12.08 -16.76
N TYR A 69 -30.55 11.80 -17.26
CA TYR A 69 -31.07 10.44 -17.40
C TYR A 69 -31.35 10.13 -18.86
N TYR A 70 -30.99 8.92 -19.26
CA TYR A 70 -31.13 8.40 -20.62
C TYR A 70 -31.79 7.03 -20.61
N ALA A 71 -32.46 6.69 -21.71
CA ALA A 71 -33.05 5.36 -21.86
C ALA A 71 -31.98 4.27 -22.02
N SER A 72 -30.86 4.60 -22.68
CA SER A 72 -29.77 3.67 -22.97
C SER A 72 -28.38 4.30 -22.83
N PHE A 73 -27.34 3.45 -22.76
CA PHE A 73 -25.93 3.91 -22.82
C PHE A 73 -25.61 4.49 -24.20
N HIS A 74 -26.24 3.98 -25.26
CA HIS A 74 -26.08 4.53 -26.61
C HIS A 74 -26.52 6.00 -26.63
N ASP A 75 -27.75 6.30 -26.18
CA ASP A 75 -28.29 7.66 -26.15
C ASP A 75 -27.42 8.59 -25.29
N MET A 76 -26.94 8.08 -24.14
CA MET A 76 -26.06 8.84 -23.27
C MET A 76 -24.75 9.20 -23.98
N LEU A 77 -24.09 8.23 -24.63
CA LEU A 77 -22.81 8.45 -25.31
C LEU A 77 -22.94 9.39 -26.52
N GLU A 78 -24.07 9.34 -27.21
CA GLU A 78 -24.40 10.26 -28.29
C GLU A 78 -24.60 11.70 -27.78
N MET A 79 -25.40 11.87 -26.73
CA MET A 79 -25.79 13.19 -26.22
C MET A 79 -24.71 13.86 -25.35
N GLU A 80 -24.01 13.10 -24.51
CA GLU A 80 -22.94 13.62 -23.63
C GLU A 80 -21.59 13.76 -24.34
N SER A 81 -21.48 13.28 -25.57
CA SER A 81 -20.24 13.06 -26.31
C SER A 81 -19.38 11.91 -25.74
N LEU A 82 -19.15 10.89 -26.58
CA LEU A 82 -18.28 9.75 -26.29
C LEU A 82 -16.94 10.16 -25.68
N ALA A 83 -16.30 11.22 -26.20
CA ALA A 83 -15.00 11.68 -25.73
C ALA A 83 -15.00 12.18 -24.27
N LYS A 84 -16.13 12.67 -23.76
CA LYS A 84 -16.27 13.13 -22.36
C LYS A 84 -16.59 11.99 -21.40
N VAL A 85 -17.23 10.92 -21.90
CA VAL A 85 -17.64 9.76 -21.10
C VAL A 85 -16.55 8.69 -21.10
N LEU A 86 -16.00 8.36 -22.27
CA LEU A 86 -14.99 7.33 -22.49
C LEU A 86 -13.87 7.86 -23.41
N PRO A 87 -12.99 8.75 -22.91
CA PRO A 87 -11.88 9.28 -23.70
C PRO A 87 -11.00 8.17 -24.31
N GLY A 88 -10.70 8.30 -25.60
CA GLY A 88 -9.85 7.36 -26.35
C GLY A 88 -10.59 6.17 -26.97
N VAL A 89 -11.89 6.01 -26.72
CA VAL A 89 -12.72 5.00 -27.38
C VAL A 89 -13.13 5.49 -28.77
N PRO A 90 -13.00 4.68 -29.84
CA PRO A 90 -13.16 5.14 -31.22
C PRO A 90 -14.62 5.27 -31.68
N SER A 91 -15.57 4.54 -31.08
CA SER A 91 -16.97 4.58 -31.49
C SER A 91 -17.96 4.34 -30.33
N ILE A 92 -19.22 4.73 -30.54
CA ILE A 92 -20.29 4.55 -29.55
C ILE A 92 -20.54 3.06 -29.31
N GLU A 93 -20.47 2.22 -30.34
CA GLU A 93 -20.67 0.77 -30.24
C GLU A 93 -19.64 0.11 -29.33
N GLU A 94 -18.36 0.47 -29.48
CA GLU A 94 -17.30 0.03 -28.57
C GLU A 94 -17.51 0.57 -27.15
N GLY A 95 -17.97 1.82 -27.02
CA GLY A 95 -18.32 2.43 -25.74
C GLY A 95 -19.44 1.67 -25.02
N VAL A 96 -20.49 1.26 -25.73
CA VAL A 96 -21.57 0.42 -25.17
C VAL A 96 -21.01 -0.94 -24.75
N GLN A 97 -20.11 -1.54 -25.53
CA GLN A 97 -19.51 -2.83 -25.18
C GLN A 97 -18.67 -2.76 -23.90
N ILE A 98 -18.01 -1.64 -23.62
CA ILE A 98 -17.34 -1.41 -22.33
C ILE A 98 -18.35 -1.48 -21.18
N TYR A 99 -19.50 -0.83 -21.31
CA TYR A 99 -20.56 -0.89 -20.30
C TYR A 99 -21.16 -2.29 -20.12
N ARG A 100 -21.18 -3.12 -21.18
CA ARG A 100 -21.66 -4.51 -21.13
C ARG A 100 -20.81 -5.41 -20.23
N ASN A 101 -19.56 -5.05 -19.97
CA ASN A 101 -18.73 -5.75 -18.98
C ASN A 101 -19.24 -5.56 -17.54
N PHE A 102 -20.08 -4.55 -17.29
CA PHE A 102 -20.59 -4.22 -15.96
C PHE A 102 -22.12 -4.39 -15.83
N TYR A 103 -22.87 -4.14 -16.92
CA TYR A 103 -24.32 -4.09 -16.91
C TYR A 103 -24.94 -4.89 -18.07
N SER A 104 -25.87 -5.79 -17.75
CA SER A 104 -26.68 -6.46 -18.77
C SER A 104 -27.68 -5.49 -19.41
N GLU A 105 -28.09 -5.78 -20.65
CA GLU A 105 -29.12 -5.03 -21.36
C GLU A 105 -30.44 -4.97 -20.60
N GLU A 106 -30.81 -6.05 -19.91
CA GLU A 106 -32.01 -6.09 -19.09
C GLU A 106 -31.94 -5.08 -17.93
N LYS A 107 -30.79 -4.95 -17.26
CA LYS A 107 -30.60 -3.98 -16.18
C LYS A 107 -30.67 -2.55 -16.70
N GLU A 108 -30.05 -2.28 -17.84
CA GLU A 108 -30.15 -0.99 -18.50
C GLU A 108 -31.59 -0.66 -18.86
N ARG A 109 -32.30 -1.55 -19.56
CA ARG A 109 -33.69 -1.32 -19.95
C ARG A 109 -34.62 -1.11 -18.76
N SER A 110 -34.37 -1.80 -17.66
CA SER A 110 -35.23 -1.73 -16.45
C SER A 110 -35.00 -0.48 -15.63
N ASN A 111 -33.79 0.10 -15.68
CA ASN A 111 -33.39 1.21 -14.80
C ASN A 111 -33.12 2.53 -15.54
N GLY A 112 -32.82 2.46 -16.83
CA GLY A 112 -32.20 3.55 -17.59
C GLY A 112 -30.73 3.74 -17.19
N VAL A 113 -30.16 4.81 -17.72
CA VAL A 113 -28.78 5.24 -17.51
C VAL A 113 -28.76 6.63 -16.88
N ILE A 114 -27.81 6.86 -15.97
CA ILE A 114 -27.52 8.15 -15.36
C ILE A 114 -26.15 8.62 -15.85
N ALA A 115 -26.08 9.84 -16.37
CA ALA A 115 -24.86 10.56 -16.66
C ALA A 115 -24.59 11.56 -15.54
N ILE A 116 -23.45 11.41 -14.87
CA ILE A 116 -23.05 12.27 -13.77
C ILE A 116 -21.94 13.18 -14.28
N CYS A 117 -22.26 14.43 -14.57
CA CYS A 117 -21.27 15.42 -14.99
C CYS A 117 -20.48 15.88 -13.77
N VAL A 118 -19.16 15.82 -13.84
CA VAL A 118 -18.27 16.06 -12.70
C VAL A 118 -17.16 17.04 -13.03
N THR A 119 -16.70 17.77 -12.03
CA THR A 119 -15.50 18.61 -12.09
C THR A 119 -14.64 18.39 -10.87
N LYS A 120 -13.34 18.65 -11.02
CA LYS A 120 -12.37 18.53 -9.94
C LYS A 120 -12.34 19.82 -9.12
N PRO A 121 -12.77 19.80 -7.84
CA PRO A 121 -12.64 20.96 -6.97
C PRO A 121 -11.16 21.27 -6.68
N THR A 122 -10.88 22.54 -6.36
CA THR A 122 -9.53 23.03 -6.07
C THR A 122 -8.90 22.34 -4.85
N SER A 123 -9.73 22.02 -3.85
CA SER A 123 -9.30 21.33 -2.64
C SER A 123 -9.43 19.82 -2.82
N GLN A 124 -8.32 19.09 -2.67
CA GLN A 124 -8.28 17.63 -2.75
C GLN A 124 -7.74 17.02 -1.45
N LEU A 125 -8.21 15.82 -1.12
CA LEU A 125 -7.79 15.08 0.08
C LEU A 125 -6.27 14.90 0.14
N TYR A 126 -5.65 14.56 -0.99
CA TYR A 126 -4.21 14.33 -1.05
C TYR A 126 -3.38 15.59 -0.75
N VAL A 127 -3.91 16.79 -0.99
CA VAL A 127 -3.22 18.06 -0.66
C VAL A 127 -3.18 18.27 0.85
N ILE A 128 -4.30 18.01 1.52
CA ILE A 128 -4.39 18.10 2.99
C ILE A 128 -3.52 17.01 3.61
N MET A 129 -3.60 15.78 3.09
CA MET A 129 -2.79 14.66 3.55
C MET A 129 -1.28 14.93 3.40
N ALA A 130 -0.83 15.41 2.24
CA ALA A 130 0.56 15.78 2.03
C ALA A 130 1.02 16.87 3.02
N SER A 131 0.14 17.83 3.31
CA SER A 131 0.40 18.89 4.28
C SER A 131 0.48 18.39 5.73
N ILE A 132 -0.26 17.33 6.08
CA ILE A 132 -0.19 16.64 7.37
C ILE A 132 1.12 15.87 7.45
N LEU A 133 1.42 15.01 6.46
CA LEU A 133 2.63 14.20 6.43
C LEU A 133 3.90 15.06 6.46
N SER A 134 3.93 16.15 5.70
CA SER A 134 5.03 17.12 5.74
C SER A 134 5.19 17.76 7.12
N GLY A 135 4.09 18.10 7.79
CA GLY A 135 4.14 18.68 9.14
C GLY A 135 4.51 17.67 10.23
N LEU A 136 4.28 16.37 10.03
CA LEU A 136 4.71 15.31 10.94
C LEU A 136 6.21 15.05 10.85
N SER A 137 6.85 15.33 9.71
CA SER A 137 8.19 14.85 9.33
C SER A 137 8.33 13.32 9.40
N CYS A 138 9.51 12.80 9.06
CA CYS A 138 9.80 11.38 9.20
C CYS A 138 9.61 10.89 10.64
N GLY A 139 10.03 11.69 11.63
CA GLY A 139 9.94 11.32 13.05
C GLY A 139 8.50 11.18 13.54
N GLY A 140 7.59 12.07 13.12
CA GLY A 140 6.17 11.92 13.45
C GLY A 140 5.54 10.71 12.77
N VAL A 141 5.90 10.43 11.52
CA VAL A 141 5.44 9.23 10.80
C VAL A 141 5.96 7.95 11.46
N GLN A 142 7.22 7.92 11.89
CA GLN A 142 7.79 6.81 12.66
C GLN A 142 6.95 6.52 13.92
N LYS A 143 6.57 7.54 14.68
CA LYS A 143 5.72 7.38 15.87
C LYS A 143 4.37 6.75 15.54
N LEU A 144 3.74 7.18 14.44
CA LEU A 144 2.47 6.60 13.97
C LEU A 144 2.63 5.14 13.51
N LEU A 145 3.81 4.78 12.98
CA LEU A 145 4.17 3.41 12.62
C LEU A 145 4.56 2.54 13.84
N GLY A 146 4.54 3.09 15.05
CA GLY A 146 4.89 2.36 16.27
C GLY A 146 6.39 2.17 16.49
N PHE A 147 7.22 3.04 15.90
CA PHE A 147 8.66 3.03 16.17
C PHE A 147 8.96 3.30 17.63
N VAL A 148 9.95 2.60 18.16
CA VAL A 148 10.51 2.91 19.46
C VAL A 148 11.71 3.82 19.29
N GLU A 149 11.62 5.03 19.84
CA GLU A 149 12.73 5.97 19.86
C GLU A 149 13.71 5.62 20.99
N THR A 150 14.97 5.40 20.64
CA THR A 150 16.06 5.17 21.58
C THR A 150 17.22 6.11 21.29
N ILE A 151 18.21 6.15 22.20
CA ILE A 151 19.47 6.85 21.92
C ILE A 151 20.12 6.22 20.68
N GLY A 152 20.29 7.01 19.63
CA GLY A 152 20.83 6.58 18.33
C GLY A 152 19.78 6.32 17.25
N THR A 153 18.48 6.47 17.55
CA THR A 153 17.43 6.51 16.51
C THR A 153 17.70 7.66 15.54
N ASN A 154 17.56 7.38 14.24
CA ASN A 154 17.58 8.37 13.19
C ASN A 154 16.14 8.80 12.86
N PRO A 155 15.74 10.04 13.22
CA PRO A 155 14.36 10.51 13.03
C PRO A 155 14.04 10.86 11.57
N GLU A 156 15.04 10.89 10.68
CA GLU A 156 14.88 11.35 9.30
C GLU A 156 14.63 10.21 8.29
N LEU A 157 14.55 8.96 8.75
CA LEU A 157 14.44 7.79 7.86
C LEU A 157 13.17 6.99 8.13
N LEU A 158 12.46 6.62 7.08
CA LEU A 158 11.32 5.70 7.17
C LEU A 158 11.77 4.25 7.00
N PRO A 159 11.01 3.26 7.53
CA PRO A 159 11.33 1.86 7.30
C PRO A 159 11.34 1.55 5.79
N PRO A 160 12.25 0.68 5.33
CA PRO A 160 12.14 0.08 4.01
C PRO A 160 10.83 -0.69 3.88
N THR A 161 10.29 -0.78 2.66
CA THR A 161 9.08 -1.54 2.41
C THR A 161 9.28 -3.04 2.68
N THR A 162 8.23 -3.73 3.12
CA THR A 162 8.27 -5.18 3.35
C THR A 162 8.75 -5.95 2.12
N SER A 163 8.38 -5.52 0.90
CA SER A 163 8.85 -6.14 -0.34
C SER A 163 10.36 -5.96 -0.54
N THR A 164 10.94 -4.81 -0.23
CA THR A 164 12.39 -4.60 -0.23
C THR A 164 13.09 -5.54 0.75
N LEU A 165 12.60 -5.62 1.99
CA LEU A 165 13.18 -6.47 3.04
C LEU A 165 13.14 -7.96 2.67
N LEU A 166 12.02 -8.43 2.14
CA LEU A 166 11.85 -9.81 1.69
C LEU A 166 12.68 -10.10 0.44
N SER A 167 12.76 -9.18 -0.52
CA SER A 167 13.56 -9.35 -1.73
C SER A 167 15.03 -9.62 -1.39
N THR A 168 15.60 -8.87 -0.44
CA THR A 168 17.02 -9.00 -0.09
C THR A 168 17.29 -10.21 0.80
N PHE A 169 16.30 -10.60 1.63
CA PHE A 169 16.30 -11.87 2.37
C PHE A 169 16.28 -13.08 1.43
N LEU A 170 15.48 -13.01 0.35
CA LEU A 170 15.30 -14.05 -0.66
C LEU A 170 16.37 -14.07 -1.75
N ALA A 171 17.23 -13.05 -1.83
CA ALA A 171 18.32 -13.04 -2.80
C ALA A 171 19.33 -14.18 -2.54
N THR A 172 19.84 -14.78 -3.61
CA THR A 172 20.87 -15.83 -3.55
C THR A 172 22.13 -15.31 -2.84
N HIS A 173 22.63 -16.06 -1.87
CA HIS A 173 23.76 -15.62 -1.04
C HIS A 173 25.09 -15.57 -1.81
N SER A 174 25.30 -16.49 -2.75
CA SER A 174 26.53 -16.61 -3.53
C SER A 174 26.20 -16.82 -5.00
N PRO A 175 25.64 -15.78 -5.68
CA PRO A 175 25.12 -15.92 -7.04
C PRO A 175 26.20 -16.28 -8.07
N HIS A 176 27.47 -15.99 -7.75
CA HIS A 176 28.62 -16.33 -8.59
C HIS A 176 29.02 -17.81 -8.48
N VAL A 177 28.51 -18.55 -7.49
CA VAL A 177 28.81 -19.97 -7.31
C VAL A 177 27.77 -20.79 -8.06
N LYS A 178 28.23 -21.50 -9.10
CA LYS A 178 27.36 -22.32 -9.96
C LYS A 178 26.59 -23.36 -9.14
N GLY A 179 25.27 -23.37 -9.28
CA GLY A 179 24.37 -24.29 -8.58
C GLY A 179 23.99 -23.88 -7.15
N SER A 180 24.52 -22.77 -6.62
CA SER A 180 24.08 -22.25 -5.33
C SER A 180 22.70 -21.61 -5.45
N THR A 181 21.74 -22.10 -4.66
CA THR A 181 20.38 -21.54 -4.61
C THR A 181 19.98 -21.10 -3.20
N LEU A 182 20.85 -21.34 -2.22
CA LEU A 182 20.66 -20.89 -0.84
C LEU A 182 20.56 -19.35 -0.76
N THR A 183 19.49 -18.88 -0.12
CA THR A 183 19.22 -17.45 0.07
C THR A 183 20.04 -16.86 1.22
N ASN A 184 20.16 -15.53 1.24
CA ASN A 184 20.74 -14.80 2.37
C ASN A 184 20.05 -15.14 3.69
N GLY A 185 18.72 -15.25 3.67
CA GLY A 185 17.90 -15.62 4.81
C GLY A 185 18.20 -17.01 5.34
N ALA A 186 18.18 -18.03 4.48
CA ALA A 186 18.50 -19.40 4.88
C ALA A 186 19.95 -19.55 5.36
N ARG A 187 20.88 -18.84 4.71
CA ARG A 187 22.28 -18.80 5.15
C ARG A 187 22.41 -18.17 6.54
N ALA A 188 21.72 -17.08 6.82
CA ALA A 188 21.73 -16.46 8.14
C ALA A 188 21.10 -17.40 9.19
N LEU A 189 19.94 -17.99 8.88
CA LEU A 189 19.24 -18.91 9.78
C LEU A 189 20.11 -20.11 10.18
N SER A 190 20.88 -20.67 9.23
CA SER A 190 21.83 -21.76 9.49
C SER A 190 22.87 -21.43 10.57
N LYS A 191 23.20 -20.14 10.76
CA LYS A 191 24.14 -19.68 11.80
C LYS A 191 23.47 -19.60 13.17
N HIS A 192 22.16 -19.39 13.23
CA HIS A 192 21.40 -19.15 14.47
C HIS A 192 20.81 -20.42 15.06
N ILE A 193 20.45 -21.42 14.25
CA ILE A 193 19.83 -22.66 14.75
C ILE A 193 20.71 -23.40 15.74
N ASN A 194 22.02 -23.40 15.54
CA ASN A 194 22.96 -24.05 16.46
C ASN A 194 23.34 -23.16 17.67
N ARG A 195 22.81 -21.93 17.73
CA ARG A 195 23.12 -20.93 18.76
C ARG A 195 21.90 -20.53 19.58
N SER A 196 20.72 -21.07 19.30
CA SER A 196 19.52 -20.72 20.04
C SER A 196 19.33 -21.68 21.19
N SER A 197 19.47 -21.19 22.41
CA SER A 197 19.32 -21.95 23.65
C SER A 197 17.89 -22.47 23.87
N GLN A 198 16.88 -21.90 23.18
CA GLN A 198 15.46 -22.19 23.37
C GLN A 198 14.74 -22.78 22.14
N GLY A 199 15.47 -23.06 21.05
CA GLY A 199 14.88 -23.66 19.84
C GLY A 199 13.91 -22.74 19.08
N TYR A 200 13.88 -21.43 19.37
CA TYR A 200 12.96 -20.47 18.76
C TYR A 200 13.01 -20.50 17.22
N TRP A 201 14.21 -20.58 16.66
CA TRP A 201 14.43 -20.60 15.20
C TRP A 201 14.01 -21.90 14.51
N GLY A 202 13.62 -22.93 15.27
CA GLY A 202 13.25 -24.24 14.74
C GLY A 202 14.42 -24.98 14.11
N GLY A 203 14.12 -25.85 13.15
CA GLY A 203 15.10 -26.65 12.42
C GLY A 203 15.33 -26.17 10.99
N LEU A 204 16.52 -26.45 10.46
CA LEU A 204 16.88 -26.18 9.07
C LEU A 204 17.51 -27.42 8.45
N TYR A 205 16.77 -28.09 7.58
CA TYR A 205 17.10 -29.42 7.07
C TYR A 205 16.71 -29.54 5.60
N GLY A 206 17.25 -30.57 4.95
CA GLY A 206 17.04 -30.82 3.53
C GLY A 206 17.97 -30.04 2.60
N ASN A 207 17.61 -30.01 1.33
CA ASN A 207 18.27 -29.27 0.25
C ASN A 207 18.01 -27.76 0.35
N ASP A 208 18.65 -26.98 -0.52
CA ASP A 208 18.54 -25.52 -0.51
C ASP A 208 17.09 -25.02 -0.65
N PHE A 209 16.26 -25.70 -1.43
CA PHE A 209 14.85 -25.34 -1.60
C PHE A 209 14.07 -25.47 -0.28
N GLU A 210 14.21 -26.60 0.42
CA GLU A 210 13.55 -26.80 1.72
C GLU A 210 14.06 -25.80 2.77
N LYS A 211 15.38 -25.56 2.80
CA LYS A 211 16.00 -24.59 3.70
C LYS A 211 15.51 -23.16 3.45
N ASN A 212 15.38 -22.78 2.18
CA ASN A 212 14.84 -21.48 1.80
C ASN A 212 13.38 -21.33 2.24
N ARG A 213 12.56 -22.37 2.03
CA ARG A 213 11.16 -22.36 2.49
C ARG A 213 11.05 -22.18 4.00
N GLN A 214 11.83 -22.95 4.76
CA GLN A 214 11.88 -22.85 6.23
C GLN A 214 12.33 -21.46 6.70
N ALA A 215 13.32 -20.86 6.04
CA ALA A 215 13.77 -19.51 6.36
C ALA A 215 12.67 -18.45 6.09
N VAL A 216 11.88 -18.63 5.03
CA VAL A 216 10.72 -17.78 4.73
C VAL A 216 9.64 -17.90 5.80
N GLU A 217 9.34 -19.12 6.26
CA GLU A 217 8.40 -19.35 7.36
C GLU A 217 8.84 -18.59 8.63
N VAL A 218 10.14 -18.65 8.96
CA VAL A 218 10.71 -17.95 10.11
C VAL A 218 10.61 -16.43 9.97
N ILE A 219 11.03 -15.84 8.85
CA ILE A 219 11.01 -14.38 8.70
C ILE A 219 9.58 -13.82 8.66
N ASN A 220 8.63 -14.55 8.05
CA ASN A 220 7.23 -14.16 8.04
C ASN A 220 6.65 -14.17 9.46
N ARG A 221 7.02 -15.16 10.28
CA ARG A 221 6.63 -15.19 11.70
C ARG A 221 7.19 -13.99 12.45
N VAL A 222 8.48 -13.70 12.31
CA VAL A 222 9.12 -12.53 12.95
C VAL A 222 8.46 -11.22 12.53
N LEU A 223 8.13 -11.06 11.24
CA LEU A 223 7.42 -9.87 10.73
C LEU A 223 6.00 -9.77 11.31
N SER A 224 5.26 -10.89 11.42
CA SER A 224 3.90 -10.90 11.97
C SER A 224 3.84 -10.69 13.48
N GLU A 225 4.87 -11.13 14.21
CA GLU A 225 4.97 -11.02 15.67
C GLU A 225 5.77 -9.78 16.11
N CYS A 226 6.17 -8.93 15.17
CA CYS A 226 6.92 -7.71 15.43
C CYS A 226 6.10 -6.78 16.33
N ILE A 227 6.66 -6.44 17.51
CA ILE A 227 6.07 -5.46 18.43
C ILE A 227 6.98 -4.25 18.65
N TRP A 228 8.18 -4.30 18.09
CA TRP A 228 9.21 -3.30 18.28
C TRP A 228 9.96 -3.13 16.97
N MET A 229 10.13 -1.90 16.52
CA MET A 229 10.99 -1.59 15.38
C MET A 229 11.68 -0.25 15.56
N ASN A 230 12.85 -0.11 14.94
CA ASN A 230 13.64 1.12 15.00
C ASN A 230 14.55 1.29 13.77
N MET A 231 14.83 2.54 13.43
CA MET A 231 15.88 2.98 12.50
C MET A 231 17.00 3.58 13.35
N HIS A 232 18.09 2.86 13.61
CA HIS A 232 19.17 3.38 14.47
C HIS A 232 20.55 3.19 13.87
N ILE A 233 21.52 3.94 14.39
CA ILE A 233 22.90 3.89 13.93
C ILE A 233 23.69 2.95 14.83
N VAL A 234 24.31 1.92 14.25
CA VAL A 234 25.14 0.95 14.96
C VAL A 234 26.49 0.84 14.28
N GLN A 235 27.57 0.99 15.03
CA GLN A 235 28.91 0.69 14.51
C GLN A 235 29.12 -0.84 14.41
N PRO A 236 29.81 -1.34 13.36
CA PRO A 236 30.37 -0.61 12.21
C PRO A 236 29.40 -0.46 11.02
N HIS A 237 28.13 -0.84 11.18
CA HIS A 237 27.17 -0.99 10.08
C HIS A 237 26.50 0.29 9.60
N GLY A 238 26.66 1.40 10.33
CA GLY A 238 25.97 2.65 10.02
C GLY A 238 24.49 2.55 10.38
N CYS A 239 23.62 3.13 9.54
CA CYS A 239 22.18 3.08 9.78
C CYS A 239 21.62 1.69 9.43
N ILE A 240 20.76 1.19 10.31
CA ILE A 240 20.14 -0.12 10.22
C ILE A 240 18.64 -0.02 10.51
N PHE A 241 17.88 -0.91 9.88
CA PHE A 241 16.49 -1.17 10.25
C PHE A 241 16.42 -2.46 11.06
N GLU A 242 15.78 -2.41 12.21
CA GLU A 242 15.65 -3.55 13.12
C GLU A 242 14.21 -3.76 13.57
N ILE A 243 13.82 -5.02 13.64
CA ILE A 243 12.54 -5.45 14.20
C ILE A 243 12.78 -6.48 15.30
N ARG A 244 11.91 -6.49 16.31
CA ARG A 244 11.91 -7.48 17.38
C ARG A 244 10.50 -7.93 17.77
N THR A 245 10.41 -9.20 18.13
CA THR A 245 9.25 -9.82 18.76
C THR A 245 9.26 -9.57 20.27
N ARG A 246 8.18 -9.97 20.94
CA ARG A 246 8.01 -9.77 22.39
C ARG A 246 9.15 -10.35 23.23
N ASP A 247 9.63 -11.52 22.84
CA ASP A 247 10.69 -12.22 23.59
C ASP A 247 12.09 -11.73 23.21
N GLY A 248 12.19 -10.69 22.38
CA GLY A 248 13.44 -10.05 21.99
C GLY A 248 14.13 -10.66 20.78
N TYR A 249 13.62 -11.75 20.20
CA TYR A 249 14.11 -12.25 18.91
C TYR A 249 13.82 -11.26 17.79
N GLY A 250 14.62 -11.25 16.73
CA GLY A 250 14.43 -10.24 15.68
C GLY A 250 15.23 -10.47 14.42
N ALA A 251 15.21 -9.44 13.57
CA ALA A 251 15.92 -9.40 12.32
C ALA A 251 16.37 -7.98 12.01
N ARG A 252 17.46 -7.84 11.25
CA ARG A 252 18.04 -6.55 10.92
C ARG A 252 18.50 -6.48 9.48
N TRP A 253 18.32 -5.31 8.87
CA TRP A 253 18.79 -4.92 7.55
C TRP A 253 19.63 -3.64 7.63
N SER A 254 20.34 -3.32 6.55
CA SER A 254 20.82 -1.95 6.32
C SER A 254 19.65 -0.98 6.30
N GLY A 255 19.89 0.30 6.58
CA GLY A 255 18.82 1.30 6.69
C GLY A 255 18.00 1.50 5.41
N ASP A 256 18.57 1.22 4.24
CA ASP A 256 17.88 1.21 2.94
C ASP A 256 17.19 -0.13 2.62
N GLY A 257 17.34 -1.14 3.48
CA GLY A 257 16.79 -2.48 3.32
C GLY A 257 17.53 -3.38 2.33
N ILE A 258 18.51 -2.87 1.58
CA ILE A 258 19.13 -3.60 0.45
C ILE A 258 20.07 -4.73 0.88
N LYS A 259 20.38 -4.81 2.18
CA LYS A 259 21.23 -5.86 2.74
C LYS A 259 20.58 -6.43 3.99
N PHE A 260 20.26 -7.73 3.96
CA PHE A 260 19.94 -8.47 5.17
C PHE A 260 21.22 -8.69 5.99
N ILE A 261 21.24 -8.21 7.24
CA ILE A 261 22.40 -8.30 8.13
C ILE A 261 22.36 -9.60 8.91
N GLY A 262 21.19 -9.98 9.43
CA GLY A 262 21.00 -11.25 10.12
C GLY A 262 19.83 -11.27 11.09
N PHE A 263 19.66 -12.41 11.74
CA PHE A 263 18.73 -12.59 12.85
C PHE A 263 19.34 -12.08 14.16
N LEU A 264 18.48 -11.85 15.14
CA LEU A 264 18.82 -11.30 16.43
C LEU A 264 18.25 -12.16 17.54
N GLU A 265 19.08 -12.47 18.52
CA GLU A 265 18.68 -13.14 19.74
C GLU A 265 18.19 -12.11 20.77
N PRO A 266 17.51 -12.55 21.84
CA PRO A 266 17.11 -11.68 22.94
C PRO A 266 18.30 -10.95 23.55
N TYR A 267 18.05 -9.77 24.12
CA TYR A 267 19.11 -9.03 24.81
C TYR A 267 19.58 -9.81 26.03
N GLU A 268 20.87 -10.14 26.07
CA GLU A 268 21.55 -10.65 27.26
C GLU A 268 22.42 -9.57 27.90
N VAL A 269 22.42 -9.53 29.22
CA VAL A 269 23.40 -8.75 29.99
C VAL A 269 24.81 -9.22 29.60
N ASP A 270 25.65 -8.28 29.15
CA ASP A 270 27.01 -8.53 28.64
C ASP A 270 27.14 -9.41 27.39
N GLY A 271 26.08 -9.54 26.58
CA GLY A 271 26.09 -10.34 25.34
C GLY A 271 27.20 -9.92 24.35
N HIS A 272 27.52 -8.62 24.28
CA HIS A 272 28.66 -8.11 23.50
C HIS A 272 29.99 -8.75 23.91
N SER A 273 30.23 -8.88 25.23
CA SER A 273 31.46 -9.44 25.81
C SER A 273 31.62 -10.94 25.54
N LYS A 274 30.51 -11.65 25.30
CA LYS A 274 30.47 -13.08 24.95
C LYS A 274 30.38 -13.34 23.44
N GLY A 275 30.39 -12.29 22.62
CA GLY A 275 30.21 -12.38 21.17
C GLY A 275 28.84 -12.91 20.76
N TRP A 276 27.81 -12.70 21.59
CA TRP A 276 26.44 -13.15 21.38
C TRP A 276 26.34 -14.66 21.11
N LYS A 277 27.18 -15.43 21.80
CA LYS A 277 27.04 -16.89 21.90
C LYS A 277 26.07 -17.19 23.04
N HIS A 278 24.90 -17.72 22.70
CA HIS A 278 23.94 -18.28 23.65
C HIS A 278 24.16 -19.80 23.79
#